data_AF-A0A925IX56-F1
#
_entry.id   AF-A0A925IX56-F1
#
_cell.length_a   1.000
_cell.length_b   1.000
_cell.length_c   1.000
_cell.angle_alpha   90.00
_cell.angle_beta   90.00
_cell.angle_gamma   90.00
#
_symmetry.space_group_name_H-M   'P 1'
#
loop_
_entity.id
_entity.type
_entity.pdbx_description
1 polymer ?
#
loop_
_entity_poly.entity_id
_entity_poly.type
_entity_poly.pdbx_seq_one_letter_code
_entity_poly.pdbx_strand_id
1 'polypeptide(L)'
;MKKLLRCLIRIGFLTLLFILYLFSPANAQHFILGNEKVKIEAGLNFGPTFFLGDLGGHRGKGTTFIKDVNIQLTKVMKGAFISFYPTDWFGFRIAAQYTYVEGRDELINTKGEDELYRKQRNLDFKSNMFEAYAAAEIFPLMLFNINKEDYDPRYRPYFFIGAGMFKYNPKGTITDQNGNVTWFDLKPLRTEGQGFAEYPKRKPYSLTQLNIPLGGGIKYLASERVNIAFELLYRKTFTDYIDDLSTDYVDPDLFDKYLDPADAIIARQINDKAFTSYIPGSPRFVPGYQRGNPKNMDAYFSFVLKFGVRLGDIYNSTKDRNVANQARCPARF
;
A
#
# COMPACT_ATOMS: atom_id res chain seq x y z
N MET A 1 34.13 3.77 25.82
CA MET A 1 34.03 2.30 26.05
C MET A 1 32.79 1.87 26.85
N LYS A 2 32.45 2.46 28.01
CA LYS A 2 31.32 2.03 28.86
C LYS A 2 29.91 2.11 28.22
N LYS A 3 29.65 3.04 27.28
CA LYS A 3 28.35 3.16 26.58
C LYS A 3 28.11 2.05 25.54
N LEU A 4 29.15 1.65 24.81
CA LEU A 4 29.05 0.62 23.76
C LEU A 4 28.75 -0.76 24.38
N LEU A 5 29.40 -1.06 25.50
CA LEU A 5 29.18 -2.29 26.26
C LEU A 5 27.74 -2.39 26.81
N ARG A 6 27.18 -1.29 27.31
CA ARG A 6 25.77 -1.24 27.77
C ARG A 6 24.78 -1.42 26.61
N CYS A 7 25.11 -0.96 25.42
CA CYS A 7 24.28 -1.14 24.23
C CYS A 7 24.26 -2.61 23.78
N LEU A 8 25.43 -3.24 23.69
CA LEU A 8 25.59 -4.66 23.32
C LEU A 8 24.87 -5.59 24.31
N ILE A 9 24.96 -5.31 25.61
CA ILE A 9 24.26 -6.09 26.64
C ILE A 9 22.73 -5.94 26.51
N ARG A 10 22.22 -4.73 26.22
CA ARG A 10 20.77 -4.52 26.01
C ARG A 10 20.26 -5.24 24.76
N ILE A 11 21.01 -5.20 23.67
CA ILE A 11 20.65 -5.90 22.42
C ILE A 11 20.67 -7.42 22.66
N GLY A 12 21.71 -7.94 23.31
CA GLY A 12 21.81 -9.36 23.66
C GLY A 12 20.70 -9.84 24.60
N PHE A 13 20.26 -9.01 25.54
CA PHE A 13 19.16 -9.33 26.43
C PHE A 13 17.80 -9.33 25.71
N LEU A 14 17.57 -8.37 24.80
CA LEU A 14 16.36 -8.31 23.98
C LEU A 14 16.27 -9.47 22.98
N THR A 15 17.38 -9.87 22.37
CA THR A 15 17.41 -11.03 21.47
C THR A 15 17.18 -12.33 22.24
N LEU A 16 17.73 -12.48 23.44
CA LEU A 16 17.49 -13.64 24.30
C LEU A 16 16.02 -13.73 24.75
N LEU A 17 15.41 -12.60 25.12
CA LEU A 17 13.98 -12.52 25.46
C LEU A 17 13.08 -12.88 24.27
N PHE A 18 13.43 -12.43 23.07
CA PHE A 18 12.71 -12.75 21.85
C PHE A 18 12.81 -14.25 21.51
N ILE A 19 14.00 -14.84 21.68
CA ILE A 19 14.23 -16.27 21.48
C ILE A 19 13.43 -17.09 22.51
N LEU A 20 13.44 -16.71 23.79
CA LEU A 20 12.64 -17.35 24.84
C LEU A 20 11.13 -17.26 24.59
N TYR A 21 10.66 -16.16 23.99
CA TYR A 21 9.26 -16.01 23.59
C TYR A 21 8.88 -16.95 22.43
N LEU A 22 9.80 -17.21 21.49
CA LEU A 22 9.59 -18.19 20.41
C LEU A 22 9.53 -19.65 20.89
N PHE A 23 10.09 -19.96 22.06
CA PHE A 23 10.10 -21.31 22.65
C PHE A 23 8.98 -21.56 23.67
N SER A 24 8.10 -20.59 23.92
CA SER A 24 6.95 -20.83 24.80
C SER A 24 5.95 -21.78 24.12
N PRO A 25 5.46 -22.82 24.81
CA PRO A 25 4.47 -23.73 24.23
C PRO A 25 3.18 -22.96 23.96
N ALA A 26 2.91 -22.71 22.68
CA ALA A 26 1.65 -22.14 22.24
C ALA A 26 0.57 -23.22 22.30
N ASN A 27 -0.32 -23.13 23.28
CA ASN A 27 -1.54 -23.93 23.29
C ASN A 27 -2.47 -23.40 22.19
N ALA A 28 -2.50 -24.08 21.04
CA ALA A 28 -3.46 -23.78 19.99
C ALA A 28 -4.85 -24.25 20.42
N GLN A 29 -5.70 -23.32 20.86
CA GLN A 29 -7.11 -23.61 21.10
C GLN A 29 -7.82 -23.72 19.75
N HIS A 30 -8.43 -24.88 19.48
CA HIS A 30 -9.20 -25.12 18.26
C HIS A 30 -10.54 -24.38 18.36
N PHE A 31 -10.75 -23.34 17.54
CA PHE A 31 -12.03 -22.67 17.44
C PHE A 31 -12.99 -23.49 16.56
N ILE A 32 -14.02 -24.07 17.18
CA ILE A 32 -15.14 -24.71 16.48
C ILE A 32 -16.25 -23.66 16.34
N LEU A 33 -16.59 -23.28 15.10
CA LEU A 33 -17.72 -22.39 14.81
C LEU A 33 -18.70 -23.17 13.93
N GLY A 34 -19.73 -23.77 14.54
CA GLY A 34 -20.68 -24.66 13.85
C GLY A 34 -20.23 -26.13 13.81
N ASN A 35 -20.66 -26.88 12.77
CA ASN A 35 -20.37 -28.30 12.58
C ASN A 35 -19.08 -28.58 11.76
N GLU A 36 -18.38 -27.55 11.30
CA GLU A 36 -17.15 -27.66 10.50
C GLU A 36 -15.94 -27.08 11.24
N LYS A 37 -14.77 -27.69 11.05
CA LYS A 37 -13.50 -27.19 11.60
C LYS A 37 -13.07 -25.95 10.81
N VAL A 38 -12.92 -24.81 11.51
CA VAL A 38 -12.45 -23.56 10.91
C VAL A 38 -11.02 -23.74 10.40
N LYS A 39 -10.81 -23.51 9.10
CA LYS A 39 -9.47 -23.58 8.49
C LYS A 39 -8.76 -22.24 8.70
N ILE A 40 -7.56 -22.25 9.28
CA ILE A 40 -6.75 -21.04 9.48
C ILE A 40 -5.58 -21.07 8.51
N GLU A 41 -5.29 -19.96 7.85
CA GLU A 41 -4.16 -19.77 6.94
C GLU A 41 -3.38 -18.54 7.40
N ALA A 42 -2.07 -18.66 7.59
CA ALA A 42 -1.20 -17.53 7.85
C ALA A 42 -0.11 -17.46 6.80
N GLY A 43 0.32 -16.26 6.43
CA GLY A 43 1.20 -16.12 5.29
C GLY A 43 1.82 -14.77 5.11
N LEU A 44 2.68 -14.69 4.10
CA LEU A 44 3.32 -13.47 3.64
C LEU A 44 2.75 -13.09 2.27
N ASN A 45 2.75 -11.79 2.00
CA ASN A 45 2.35 -11.26 0.72
C ASN A 45 3.36 -10.22 0.23
N PHE A 46 3.56 -10.16 -1.08
CA PHE A 46 4.38 -9.15 -1.69
C PHE A 46 3.99 -8.93 -3.14
N GLY A 47 4.37 -7.77 -3.69
CA GLY A 47 4.22 -7.55 -5.11
C GLY A 47 4.29 -6.08 -5.50
N PRO A 48 4.24 -5.78 -6.80
CA PRO A 48 4.33 -4.42 -7.30
C PRO A 48 3.12 -3.57 -6.91
N THR A 49 3.35 -2.30 -6.59
CA THR A 49 2.30 -1.30 -6.32
C THR A 49 2.39 -0.14 -7.30
N PHE A 50 1.22 0.38 -7.67
CA PHE A 50 1.02 1.46 -8.61
C PHE A 50 0.14 2.52 -7.97
N PHE A 51 0.60 3.78 -8.03
CA PHE A 51 -0.13 4.94 -7.55
C PHE A 51 -1.00 5.54 -8.66
N LEU A 52 -2.19 5.99 -8.29
CA LEU A 52 -3.16 6.66 -9.16
C LEU A 52 -3.56 7.97 -8.47
N GLY A 53 -2.93 9.06 -8.85
CA GLY A 53 -3.21 10.39 -8.30
C GLY A 53 -2.88 11.48 -9.32
N ASP A 54 -2.62 12.69 -8.83
CA ASP A 54 -2.37 13.86 -9.68
C ASP A 54 -0.92 13.98 -10.18
N LEU A 55 0.01 13.24 -9.58
CA LEU A 55 1.39 13.08 -10.07
C LEU A 55 1.56 11.89 -11.00
N GLY A 56 2.15 12.14 -12.18
CA GLY A 56 2.42 11.11 -13.19
C GLY A 56 1.21 10.76 -14.08
N GLY A 57 1.25 9.56 -14.67
CA GLY A 57 0.22 9.01 -15.56
C GLY A 57 0.59 8.98 -17.05
N HIS A 58 -0.32 8.44 -17.87
CA HIS A 58 -0.26 8.36 -19.33
C HIS A 58 -1.49 9.05 -19.96
N ARG A 59 -1.21 9.99 -20.87
CA ARG A 59 -2.12 10.67 -21.82
C ARG A 59 -3.55 11.00 -21.32
N GLY A 60 -3.84 12.28 -21.14
CA GLY A 60 -5.15 12.86 -20.77
C GLY A 60 -5.31 13.14 -19.28
N LYS A 61 -6.51 13.58 -18.87
CA LYS A 61 -6.88 13.74 -17.45
C LYS A 61 -6.64 12.42 -16.71
N GLY A 62 -5.88 12.44 -15.61
CA GLY A 62 -5.54 11.23 -14.84
C GLY A 62 -6.77 10.37 -14.58
N THR A 63 -6.68 9.07 -14.90
CA THR A 63 -7.82 8.14 -14.80
C THR A 63 -7.50 7.02 -13.82
N THR A 64 -8.51 6.55 -13.10
CA THR A 64 -8.35 5.54 -12.03
C THR A 64 -8.25 4.09 -12.57
N PHE A 65 -7.54 3.83 -13.66
CA PHE A 65 -7.37 2.47 -14.20
C PHE A 65 -6.06 2.29 -15.01
N ILE A 66 -5.73 1.03 -15.36
CA ILE A 66 -4.45 0.44 -15.89
C ILE A 66 -3.62 1.31 -16.86
N LYS A 67 -4.21 2.33 -17.48
CA LYS A 67 -3.56 3.27 -18.39
C LYS A 67 -2.39 4.02 -17.74
N ASP A 68 -2.46 4.38 -16.45
CA ASP A 68 -1.50 5.27 -15.77
C ASP A 68 -0.31 4.53 -15.09
N VAL A 69 -0.07 3.27 -15.44
CA VAL A 69 1.00 2.46 -14.84
C VAL A 69 2.40 2.92 -15.28
N ASN A 70 3.17 3.48 -14.34
CA ASN A 70 4.59 3.78 -14.56
C ASN A 70 5.47 2.62 -14.06
N ILE A 71 5.88 1.74 -14.99
CA ILE A 71 6.68 0.54 -14.68
C ILE A 71 8.03 0.90 -14.01
N GLN A 72 8.60 2.08 -14.29
CA GLN A 72 9.89 2.52 -13.73
C GLN A 72 9.80 2.94 -12.25
N LEU A 73 8.60 3.30 -11.77
CA LEU A 73 8.35 3.68 -10.38
C LEU A 73 7.77 2.53 -9.54
N THR A 74 7.68 1.32 -10.11
CA THR A 74 7.13 0.15 -9.44
C THR A 74 7.94 -0.17 -8.18
N LYS A 75 7.32 -0.03 -7.01
CA LYS A 75 7.87 -0.50 -5.74
C LYS A 75 7.18 -1.77 -5.29
N VAL A 76 7.88 -2.53 -4.47
CA VAL A 76 7.36 -3.78 -3.90
C VAL A 76 6.69 -3.48 -2.56
N MET A 77 5.39 -3.76 -2.46
CA MET A 77 4.72 -3.89 -1.17
C MET A 77 5.09 -5.23 -0.53
N LYS A 78 5.10 -5.27 0.79
CA LYS A 78 5.31 -6.50 1.57
C LYS A 78 4.42 -6.51 2.79
N GLY A 79 3.93 -7.66 3.18
CA GLY A 79 3.04 -7.77 4.31
C GLY A 79 2.85 -9.20 4.77
N ALA A 80 2.04 -9.34 5.81
CA ALA A 80 1.62 -10.61 6.36
C ALA A 80 0.09 -10.62 6.50
N PHE A 81 -0.49 -11.81 6.47
CA PHE A 81 -1.92 -11.98 6.63
C PHE A 81 -2.24 -13.23 7.44
N ILE A 82 -3.41 -13.21 8.06
CA ILE A 82 -4.05 -14.36 8.69
C ILE A 82 -5.49 -14.40 8.15
N SER A 83 -5.88 -15.53 7.59
CA SER A 83 -7.22 -15.79 7.10
C SER A 83 -7.86 -16.94 7.87
N PHE A 84 -9.15 -16.80 8.15
CA PHE A 84 -10.01 -17.75 8.80
C PHE A 84 -11.11 -18.12 7.81
N TYR A 85 -11.30 -19.41 7.52
CA TYR A 85 -12.34 -19.91 6.62
C TYR A 85 -13.32 -20.77 7.43
N PRO A 86 -14.45 -20.19 7.86
CA PRO A 86 -15.51 -20.95 8.53
C PRO A 86 -16.18 -21.96 7.60
N THR A 87 -16.19 -21.69 6.29
CA THR A 87 -16.71 -22.57 5.24
C THR A 87 -15.75 -22.57 4.06
N ASP A 88 -15.93 -23.49 3.10
CA ASP A 88 -15.07 -23.54 1.91
C ASP A 88 -15.33 -22.41 0.89
N TRP A 89 -16.46 -21.71 0.98
CA TRP A 89 -16.81 -20.63 0.06
C TRP A 89 -16.62 -19.22 0.64
N PHE A 90 -16.39 -19.10 1.94
CA PHE A 90 -16.31 -17.81 2.64
C PHE A 90 -15.17 -17.77 3.64
N GLY A 91 -14.46 -16.64 3.69
CA GLY A 91 -13.39 -16.42 4.66
C GLY A 91 -13.30 -14.98 5.15
N PHE A 92 -12.65 -14.81 6.29
CA PHE A 92 -12.24 -13.52 6.83
C PHE A 92 -10.72 -13.43 6.83
N ARG A 93 -10.17 -12.33 6.37
CA ARG A 93 -8.73 -12.06 6.34
C ARG A 93 -8.42 -10.81 7.13
N ILE A 94 -7.39 -10.87 7.95
CA ILE A 94 -6.73 -9.71 8.54
C ILE A 94 -5.33 -9.65 7.96
N ALA A 95 -4.91 -8.47 7.51
CA ALA A 95 -3.59 -8.29 6.94
C ALA A 95 -2.96 -6.96 7.37
N ALA A 96 -1.64 -6.98 7.51
CA ALA A 96 -0.83 -5.80 7.72
C ALA A 96 0.25 -5.73 6.66
N GLN A 97 0.43 -4.57 6.04
CA GLN A 97 1.31 -4.39 4.90
C GLN A 97 2.03 -3.06 4.95
N TYR A 98 3.23 -3.07 4.38
CA TYR A 98 4.07 -1.93 4.19
C TYR A 98 4.28 -1.73 2.69
N THR A 99 3.82 -0.57 2.24
CA THR A 99 3.67 -0.22 0.83
C THR A 99 4.47 1.04 0.55
N TYR A 100 5.01 1.13 -0.66
CA TYR A 100 5.72 2.29 -1.13
C TYR A 100 5.05 2.80 -2.40
N VAL A 101 4.80 4.10 -2.44
CA VAL A 101 4.27 4.79 -3.62
C VAL A 101 5.21 5.93 -4.00
N GLU A 102 5.36 6.15 -5.30
CA GLU A 102 6.19 7.21 -5.88
C GLU A 102 5.48 7.74 -7.12
N GLY A 103 5.58 9.05 -7.35
CA GLY A 103 5.09 9.71 -8.56
C GLY A 103 6.04 10.82 -8.97
N ARG A 104 6.23 10.97 -10.27
CA ARG A 104 7.11 11.99 -10.86
C ARG A 104 6.50 12.53 -12.14
N ASP A 105 6.44 13.85 -12.25
CA ASP A 105 5.96 14.52 -13.45
C ASP A 105 6.95 14.44 -14.62
N GLU A 106 8.25 14.35 -14.34
CA GLU A 106 9.30 14.28 -15.36
C GLU A 106 9.10 13.12 -16.36
N LEU A 107 8.53 12.01 -15.88
CA LEU A 107 8.34 10.77 -16.64
C LEU A 107 7.12 10.80 -17.57
N ILE A 108 6.34 11.89 -17.60
CA ILE A 108 5.13 12.01 -18.41
C ILE A 108 5.48 12.19 -19.90
N ASN A 109 4.70 11.53 -20.76
CA ASN A 109 4.78 11.67 -22.21
C ASN A 109 3.97 12.90 -22.69
N THR A 110 4.66 13.87 -23.29
CA THR A 110 4.12 15.19 -23.68
C THR A 110 3.39 15.15 -25.01
N LYS A 111 2.28 14.40 -25.08
CA LYS A 111 1.44 14.32 -26.30
C LYS A 111 0.21 15.25 -26.26
N GLY A 112 0.04 16.06 -25.22
CA GLY A 112 -1.01 17.07 -25.07
C GLY A 112 -0.60 18.19 -24.10
N GLU A 113 -1.46 19.21 -23.97
CA GLU A 113 -1.18 20.44 -23.22
C GLU A 113 -1.16 20.20 -21.69
N ASP A 114 -2.09 19.40 -21.17
CA ASP A 114 -2.15 19.03 -19.75
C ASP A 114 -0.89 18.25 -19.33
N GLU A 115 -0.40 17.36 -20.20
CA GLU A 115 0.81 16.58 -19.95
C GLU A 115 2.08 17.45 -19.97
N LEU A 116 2.12 18.45 -20.85
CA LEU A 116 3.21 19.42 -20.89
C LEU A 116 3.22 20.28 -19.61
N TYR A 117 2.05 20.74 -19.16
CA TYR A 117 1.90 21.49 -17.91
C TYR A 117 2.43 20.73 -16.70
N ARG A 118 2.02 19.46 -16.55
CA ARG A 118 2.51 18.58 -15.47
C ARG A 118 4.02 18.39 -15.55
N LYS A 119 4.55 18.07 -16.74
CA LYS A 119 5.99 17.88 -16.91
C LYS A 119 6.80 19.14 -16.56
N GLN A 120 6.31 20.33 -16.89
CA GLN A 120 6.96 21.60 -16.56
C GLN A 120 6.88 21.93 -15.06
N ARG A 121 5.78 21.58 -14.39
CA ARG A 121 5.63 21.66 -12.92
C ARG A 121 6.71 20.85 -12.20
N ASN A 122 7.16 19.74 -12.81
CA ASN A 122 8.33 18.97 -12.40
C ASN A 122 8.31 18.56 -10.91
N LEU A 123 7.11 18.22 -10.41
CA LEU A 123 6.96 17.75 -9.04
C LEU A 123 7.22 16.25 -8.97
N ASP A 124 7.66 15.84 -7.78
CA ASP A 124 7.93 14.47 -7.43
C ASP A 124 7.54 14.25 -5.98
N PHE A 125 7.06 13.05 -5.71
CA PHE A 125 6.78 12.61 -4.36
C PHE A 125 7.13 11.14 -4.17
N LYS A 126 7.43 10.79 -2.92
CA LYS A 126 7.41 9.41 -2.44
C LYS A 126 6.69 9.35 -1.11
N SER A 127 6.01 8.25 -0.84
CA SER A 127 5.36 8.03 0.44
C SER A 127 5.52 6.58 0.89
N ASN A 128 5.91 6.43 2.15
CA ASN A 128 5.93 5.14 2.83
C ASN A 128 4.59 4.97 3.55
N MET A 129 3.92 3.86 3.31
CA MET A 129 2.58 3.60 3.81
C MET A 129 2.57 2.33 4.65
N PHE A 130 2.10 2.43 5.89
CA PHE A 130 1.76 1.26 6.71
C PHE A 130 0.25 1.11 6.73
N GLU A 131 -0.25 -0.07 6.41
CA GLU A 131 -1.67 -0.33 6.30
C GLU A 131 -2.05 -1.61 7.03
N ALA A 132 -3.18 -1.58 7.73
CA ALA A 132 -3.82 -2.75 8.30
C ALA A 132 -5.27 -2.79 7.84
N TYR A 133 -5.75 -3.97 7.45
CA TYR A 133 -7.12 -4.14 6.99
C TYR A 133 -7.72 -5.48 7.38
N ALA A 134 -9.04 -5.51 7.45
CA ALA A 134 -9.85 -6.71 7.53
C ALA A 134 -10.72 -6.82 6.28
N ALA A 135 -10.84 -8.02 5.70
CA ALA A 135 -11.59 -8.27 4.48
C ALA A 135 -12.37 -9.58 4.55
N ALA A 136 -13.51 -9.61 3.88
CA ALA A 136 -14.25 -10.84 3.60
C ALA A 136 -13.82 -11.37 2.22
N GLU A 137 -13.52 -12.66 2.13
CA GLU A 137 -13.18 -13.38 0.91
C GLU A 137 -14.33 -14.30 0.52
N ILE A 138 -14.72 -14.28 -0.76
CA ILE A 138 -15.80 -15.10 -1.32
C ILE A 138 -15.23 -15.92 -2.48
N PHE A 139 -15.48 -17.23 -2.47
CA PHE A 139 -15.07 -18.19 -3.50
C PHE A 139 -16.30 -18.72 -4.24
N PRO A 140 -16.73 -18.09 -5.35
CA PRO A 140 -17.99 -18.42 -6.02
C PRO A 140 -18.06 -19.87 -6.51
N LEU A 141 -16.95 -20.43 -7.00
CA LEU A 141 -16.92 -21.83 -7.47
C LEU A 141 -17.19 -22.84 -6.36
N MET A 142 -16.74 -22.55 -5.14
CA MET A 142 -17.02 -23.38 -3.97
C MET A 142 -18.48 -23.21 -3.52
N LEU A 143 -19.03 -21.99 -3.60
CA LEU A 143 -20.42 -21.72 -3.27
C LEU A 143 -21.39 -22.48 -4.20
N PHE A 144 -21.17 -22.45 -5.52
CA PHE A 144 -22.05 -23.11 -6.48
C PHE A 144 -21.97 -24.64 -6.47
N ASN A 145 -20.90 -25.21 -5.91
CA ASN A 145 -20.70 -26.65 -5.82
C ASN A 145 -20.76 -27.17 -4.38
N ILE A 146 -21.43 -26.44 -3.47
CA ILE A 146 -21.51 -26.81 -2.04
C ILE A 146 -22.12 -28.20 -1.79
N ASN A 147 -22.97 -28.69 -2.71
CA ASN A 147 -23.63 -30.00 -2.60
C ASN A 147 -22.79 -31.17 -3.17
N LYS A 148 -21.58 -30.91 -3.68
CA LYS A 148 -20.69 -31.93 -4.23
C LYS A 148 -19.56 -32.19 -3.25
N GLU A 149 -19.67 -33.24 -2.45
CA GLU A 149 -18.69 -33.60 -1.41
C GLU A 149 -17.27 -33.81 -1.98
N ASP A 150 -17.14 -34.30 -3.21
CA ASP A 150 -15.86 -34.54 -3.88
C ASP A 150 -15.29 -33.33 -4.65
N TYR A 151 -15.93 -32.15 -4.57
CA TYR A 151 -15.49 -30.97 -5.31
C TYR A 151 -14.40 -30.19 -4.56
N ASP A 152 -13.14 -30.57 -4.78
CA ASP A 152 -11.96 -29.87 -4.24
C ASP A 152 -11.00 -29.38 -5.37
N PRO A 153 -11.33 -28.29 -6.06
CA PRO A 153 -10.49 -27.78 -7.14
C PRO A 153 -9.21 -27.15 -6.58
N ARG A 154 -8.08 -27.45 -7.23
CA ARG A 154 -6.78 -26.83 -6.91
C ARG A 154 -6.76 -25.32 -7.17
N TYR A 155 -7.52 -24.84 -8.16
CA TYR A 155 -7.66 -23.42 -8.48
C TYR A 155 -8.97 -22.89 -7.93
N ARG A 156 -8.89 -21.84 -7.11
CA ARG A 156 -10.03 -21.22 -6.45
C ARG A 156 -10.00 -19.71 -6.71
N PRO A 157 -10.68 -19.23 -7.77
CA PRO A 157 -10.93 -17.82 -7.98
C PRO A 157 -11.74 -17.25 -6.82
N TYR A 158 -11.42 -16.03 -6.41
CA TYR A 158 -12.10 -15.35 -5.32
C TYR A 158 -12.16 -13.84 -5.52
N PHE A 159 -13.14 -13.24 -4.86
CA PHE A 159 -13.25 -11.80 -4.69
C PHE A 159 -13.15 -11.47 -3.22
N PHE A 160 -12.77 -10.23 -2.93
CA PHE A 160 -12.79 -9.75 -1.56
C PHE A 160 -13.10 -8.26 -1.49
N ILE A 161 -13.64 -7.87 -0.34
CA ILE A 161 -13.89 -6.49 0.03
C ILE A 161 -13.68 -6.35 1.53
N GLY A 162 -13.17 -5.21 1.96
CA GLY A 162 -12.85 -4.98 3.35
C GLY A 162 -12.87 -3.53 3.75
N ALA A 163 -12.41 -3.29 4.98
CA ALA A 163 -12.15 -1.97 5.52
C ALA A 163 -10.73 -1.98 6.10
N GLY A 164 -10.00 -0.90 5.84
CA GLY A 164 -8.63 -0.75 6.32
C GLY A 164 -8.34 0.68 6.75
N MET A 165 -7.19 0.79 7.40
CA MET A 165 -6.61 2.06 7.81
C MET A 165 -5.15 2.07 7.39
N PHE A 166 -4.71 3.18 6.83
CA PHE A 166 -3.33 3.37 6.43
C PHE A 166 -2.77 4.66 6.99
N LYS A 167 -1.48 4.61 7.33
CA LYS A 167 -0.66 5.75 7.71
C LYS A 167 0.37 5.98 6.64
N TYR A 168 0.46 7.19 6.11
CA TYR A 168 1.38 7.57 5.04
C TYR A 168 2.25 8.77 5.45
N ASN A 169 3.33 9.02 4.73
CA ASN A 169 4.19 10.18 4.95
C ASN A 169 4.73 10.70 3.60
N PRO A 170 4.07 11.69 2.98
CA PRO A 170 4.48 12.22 1.69
C PRO A 170 5.77 13.02 1.84
N LYS A 171 6.72 12.78 0.94
CA LYS A 171 8.00 13.48 0.86
C LYS A 171 8.25 13.95 -0.56
N GLY A 172 8.83 15.13 -0.74
CA GLY A 172 9.27 15.64 -2.05
C GLY A 172 10.76 15.92 -2.06
N THR A 173 11.36 15.97 -3.26
CA THR A 173 12.80 16.26 -3.37
C THR A 173 13.16 17.72 -3.56
N ILE A 174 14.38 18.08 -3.21
CA ILE A 174 15.07 19.26 -3.73
C ILE A 174 16.40 18.76 -4.31
N THR A 175 16.70 19.17 -5.54
CA THR A 175 17.99 18.94 -6.20
C THR A 175 18.84 20.18 -6.05
N ASP A 176 19.97 20.05 -5.34
CA ASP A 176 20.94 21.13 -5.19
C ASP A 176 21.68 21.43 -6.51
N GLN A 177 22.36 22.56 -6.61
CA GLN A 177 23.15 22.96 -7.79
C GLN A 177 24.23 21.93 -8.18
N ASN A 178 24.67 21.13 -7.21
CA ASN A 178 25.63 20.03 -7.39
C ASN A 178 24.98 18.73 -7.89
N GLY A 179 23.67 18.71 -8.15
CA GLY A 179 22.91 17.52 -8.56
C GLY A 179 22.53 16.59 -7.40
N ASN A 180 22.76 16.98 -6.14
CA ASN A 180 22.44 16.17 -4.97
C ASN A 180 20.94 16.25 -4.65
N VAL A 181 20.28 15.09 -4.59
CA VAL A 181 18.84 14.99 -4.32
C VAL A 181 18.58 14.73 -2.84
N THR A 182 17.85 15.63 -2.19
CA THR A 182 17.46 15.55 -0.76
C THR A 182 15.94 15.45 -0.62
N TRP A 183 15.45 14.68 0.34
CA TRP A 183 14.01 14.43 0.53
C TRP A 183 13.51 15.07 1.82
N PHE A 184 12.44 15.86 1.72
CA PHE A 184 11.81 16.56 2.85
C PHE A 184 10.36 16.10 3.05
N ASP A 185 9.91 16.04 4.31
CA ASP A 185 8.52 15.72 4.63
C ASP A 185 7.61 16.87 4.19
N LEU A 186 6.54 16.58 3.44
CA LEU A 186 5.70 17.62 2.83
C LEU A 186 4.68 18.21 3.79
N LYS A 187 4.12 17.37 4.67
CA LYS A 187 3.06 17.78 5.61
C LYS A 187 3.44 18.97 6.52
N PRO A 188 4.66 19.03 7.11
CA PRO A 188 5.08 20.18 7.91
C PRO A 188 5.21 21.47 7.09
N LEU A 189 5.60 21.35 5.81
CA LEU A 189 5.85 22.46 4.90
C LEU A 189 4.57 23.12 4.39
N ARG A 190 3.41 22.51 4.62
CA ARG A 190 2.08 23.06 4.28
C ARG A 190 2.06 23.63 2.85
N THR A 191 2.51 22.84 1.87
CA THR A 191 2.86 23.34 0.53
C THR A 191 1.67 23.96 -0.22
N GLU A 192 0.43 23.67 0.16
CA GLU A 192 -0.78 24.31 -0.39
C GLU A 192 -1.45 25.27 0.60
N GLY A 193 -0.73 25.73 1.63
CA GLY A 193 -1.21 26.68 2.62
C GLY A 193 -2.21 26.10 3.60
N GLN A 194 -2.08 24.80 3.90
CA GLN A 194 -2.98 24.15 4.86
C GLN A 194 -2.83 24.78 6.25
N GLY A 195 -3.90 25.39 6.76
CA GLY A 195 -3.92 26.08 8.05
C GLY A 195 -3.47 27.54 8.00
N PHE A 196 -3.29 28.14 6.82
CA PHE A 196 -3.06 29.58 6.68
C PHE A 196 -4.40 30.33 6.78
N ALA A 197 -4.39 31.51 7.42
CA ALA A 197 -5.62 32.30 7.61
C ALA A 197 -6.20 32.82 6.28
N GLU A 198 -5.33 33.05 5.30
CA GLU A 198 -5.65 33.48 3.94
C GLU A 198 -6.38 32.39 3.14
N TYR A 199 -6.22 31.13 3.55
CA TYR A 199 -6.87 29.96 2.96
C TYR A 199 -7.73 29.21 3.98
N PRO A 200 -8.83 29.81 4.49
CA PRO A 200 -9.59 29.28 5.63
C PRO A 200 -10.25 27.92 5.34
N LYS A 201 -10.44 27.58 4.07
CA LYS A 201 -11.00 26.28 3.64
C LYS A 201 -9.95 25.16 3.59
N ARG A 202 -8.65 25.50 3.57
CA ARG A 202 -7.53 24.54 3.45
C ARG A 202 -7.10 24.11 4.85
N LYS A 203 -7.59 22.95 5.30
CA LYS A 203 -7.25 22.41 6.62
C LYS A 203 -6.03 21.48 6.54
N PRO A 204 -5.18 21.42 7.58
CA PRO A 204 -4.12 20.42 7.66
C PRO A 204 -4.71 19.00 7.55
N TYR A 205 -4.21 18.20 6.60
CA TYR A 205 -4.66 16.83 6.41
C TYR A 205 -4.06 15.89 7.47
N SER A 206 -4.74 14.76 7.69
CA SER A 206 -4.27 13.69 8.56
C SER A 206 -3.40 12.70 7.78
N LEU A 207 -2.28 12.28 8.38
CA LEU A 207 -1.43 11.22 7.83
C LEU A 207 -2.03 9.81 8.03
N THR A 208 -3.12 9.68 8.78
CA THR A 208 -3.84 8.43 9.00
C THR A 208 -5.24 8.54 8.43
N GLN A 209 -5.58 7.63 7.54
CA GLN A 209 -6.80 7.64 6.75
C GLN A 209 -7.40 6.24 6.63
N LEU A 210 -8.69 6.18 6.37
CA LEU A 210 -9.39 4.93 6.07
C LEU A 210 -9.29 4.60 4.58
N ASN A 211 -9.33 3.32 4.26
CA ASN A 211 -9.48 2.84 2.89
C ASN A 211 -10.46 1.67 2.81
N ILE A 212 -10.92 1.39 1.60
CA ILE A 212 -11.68 0.19 1.28
C ILE A 212 -10.80 -0.65 0.34
N PRO A 213 -10.14 -1.70 0.85
CA PRO A 213 -9.48 -2.68 0.01
C PRO A 213 -10.52 -3.57 -0.66
N LEU A 214 -10.41 -3.73 -1.96
CA LEU A 214 -11.27 -4.59 -2.76
C LEU A 214 -10.50 -5.17 -3.94
N GLY A 215 -10.95 -6.31 -4.44
CA GLY A 215 -10.32 -6.93 -5.58
C GLY A 215 -10.68 -8.37 -5.75
N GLY A 216 -9.82 -9.08 -6.47
CA GLY A 216 -10.00 -10.49 -6.75
C GLY A 216 -8.71 -11.15 -7.17
N GLY A 217 -8.71 -12.47 -7.10
CA GLY A 217 -7.53 -13.26 -7.36
C GLY A 217 -7.85 -14.71 -7.62
N ILE A 218 -6.79 -15.48 -7.85
CA ILE A 218 -6.85 -16.93 -7.98
C ILE A 218 -5.93 -17.51 -6.93
N LYS A 219 -6.49 -18.37 -6.07
CA LYS A 219 -5.73 -19.18 -5.13
C LYS A 219 -5.46 -20.55 -5.75
N TYR A 220 -4.22 -21.01 -5.63
CA TYR A 220 -3.73 -22.31 -6.05
C TYR A 220 -3.27 -23.11 -4.82
N LEU A 221 -3.88 -24.27 -4.59
CA LEU A 221 -3.46 -25.23 -3.57
C LEU A 221 -2.29 -26.05 -4.09
N ALA A 222 -1.07 -25.62 -3.74
CA ALA A 222 0.16 -26.32 -4.14
C ALA A 222 0.35 -27.63 -3.35
N SER A 223 -0.09 -27.65 -2.09
CA SER A 223 -0.21 -28.86 -1.27
C SER A 223 -1.37 -28.71 -0.29
N GLU A 224 -1.65 -29.74 0.50
CA GLU A 224 -2.68 -29.69 1.53
C GLU A 224 -2.44 -28.60 2.60
N ARG A 225 -1.17 -28.16 2.76
CA ARG A 225 -0.79 -27.06 3.68
C ARG A 225 -0.42 -25.76 2.99
N VAL A 226 0.08 -25.80 1.76
CA VAL A 226 0.66 -24.60 1.12
C VAL A 226 -0.26 -24.08 0.03
N ASN A 227 -0.62 -22.81 0.16
CA ASN A 227 -1.43 -22.06 -0.77
C ASN A 227 -0.60 -20.95 -1.39
N ILE A 228 -0.71 -20.78 -2.71
CA ILE A 228 -0.15 -19.65 -3.44
C ILE A 228 -1.32 -18.91 -4.05
N ALA A 229 -1.39 -17.59 -3.94
CA ALA A 229 -2.44 -16.80 -4.58
C ALA A 229 -1.87 -15.62 -5.33
N PHE A 230 -2.45 -15.34 -6.49
CA PHE A 230 -2.23 -14.11 -7.22
C PHE A 230 -3.48 -13.25 -7.10
N GLU A 231 -3.34 -11.99 -6.69
CA GLU A 231 -4.44 -11.09 -6.34
C GLU A 231 -4.21 -9.70 -6.94
N LEU A 232 -5.25 -9.12 -7.54
CA LEU A 232 -5.32 -7.69 -7.79
C LEU A 232 -5.96 -7.04 -6.56
N LEU A 233 -5.23 -6.17 -5.88
CA LEU A 233 -5.66 -5.45 -4.68
C LEU A 233 -5.77 -3.97 -4.97
N TYR A 234 -7.00 -3.48 -5.15
CA TYR A 234 -7.31 -2.07 -5.30
C TYR A 234 -7.69 -1.47 -3.95
N ARG A 235 -7.18 -0.28 -3.64
CA ARG A 235 -7.51 0.42 -2.39
C ARG A 235 -8.12 1.76 -2.72
N LYS A 236 -9.43 1.85 -2.51
CA LYS A 236 -10.15 3.10 -2.60
C LYS A 236 -9.85 3.92 -1.36
N THR A 237 -9.32 5.13 -1.53
CA THR A 237 -9.10 6.06 -0.42
C THR A 237 -10.10 7.20 -0.46
N PHE A 238 -10.07 8.05 0.57
CA PHE A 238 -10.96 9.19 0.73
C PHE A 238 -10.18 10.50 0.89
N THR A 239 -8.95 10.54 0.40
CA THR A 239 -8.06 11.69 0.49
C THR A 239 -7.41 11.97 -0.86
N ASP A 240 -7.08 13.22 -1.08
CA ASP A 240 -6.42 13.76 -2.27
C ASP A 240 -5.05 14.35 -1.90
N TYR A 241 -4.41 13.74 -0.90
CA TYR A 241 -3.21 14.29 -0.25
C TYR A 241 -2.17 13.20 -0.01
N ILE A 242 -2.28 12.02 -0.64
CA ILE A 242 -1.26 10.97 -0.54
C ILE A 242 0.05 11.47 -1.17
N ASP A 243 -0.06 12.34 -2.17
CA ASP A 243 1.04 12.99 -2.89
C ASP A 243 1.23 14.49 -2.54
N ASP A 244 0.45 15.01 -1.58
CA ASP A 244 0.43 16.42 -1.14
C ASP A 244 -0.02 17.41 -2.23
N LEU A 245 -0.85 16.97 -3.19
CA LEU A 245 -1.35 17.78 -4.30
C LEU A 245 -2.87 17.66 -4.45
N SER A 246 -3.59 18.75 -4.15
CA SER A 246 -5.05 18.77 -4.24
C SER A 246 -5.63 20.03 -4.85
N THR A 247 -5.00 21.19 -4.63
CA THR A 247 -5.65 22.49 -4.90
C THR A 247 -4.86 23.34 -5.87
N ASP A 248 -4.49 24.55 -5.45
CA ASP A 248 -3.90 25.58 -6.29
C ASP A 248 -2.64 26.12 -5.60
N TYR A 249 -1.74 26.69 -6.40
CA TYR A 249 -0.55 27.37 -5.91
C TYR A 249 -0.90 28.45 -4.88
N VAL A 250 -0.12 28.50 -3.80
CA VAL A 250 -0.24 29.53 -2.76
C VAL A 250 0.70 30.69 -3.01
N ASP A 251 0.41 31.81 -2.38
CA ASP A 251 1.34 32.92 -2.28
C ASP A 251 2.61 32.48 -1.51
N PRO A 252 3.80 32.47 -2.17
CA PRO A 252 5.06 32.06 -1.55
C PRO A 252 5.47 32.91 -0.34
N ASP A 253 5.01 34.16 -0.27
CA ASP A 253 5.35 35.08 0.83
C ASP A 253 4.66 34.67 2.14
N LEU A 254 3.57 33.91 2.06
CA LEU A 254 2.89 33.38 3.25
C LEU A 254 3.71 32.31 3.97
N PHE A 255 4.67 31.66 3.30
CA PHE A 255 5.50 30.67 3.98
C PHE A 255 6.36 31.29 5.10
N ASP A 256 6.90 32.50 4.89
CA ASP A 256 7.69 33.19 5.92
C ASP A 256 6.85 33.63 7.13
N LYS A 257 5.53 33.77 6.95
CA LYS A 257 4.59 34.14 8.02
C LYS A 257 4.24 32.96 8.93
N TYR A 258 4.18 31.74 8.39
CA TYR A 258 3.63 30.58 9.09
C TYR A 258 4.64 29.46 9.38
N LEU A 259 5.82 29.49 8.77
CA LEU A 259 6.86 28.47 8.92
C LEU A 259 8.14 29.09 9.49
N ASP A 260 8.99 28.24 10.07
CA ASP A 260 10.33 28.65 10.46
C ASP A 260 11.16 29.02 9.21
N PRO A 261 12.13 29.95 9.30
CA PRO A 261 12.87 30.44 8.12
C PRO A 261 13.52 29.33 7.27
N ALA A 262 14.01 28.26 7.90
CA ALA A 262 14.58 27.11 7.19
C ALA A 262 13.52 26.33 6.40
N ASP A 263 12.36 26.08 7.01
CA ASP A 263 11.24 25.37 6.38
C ASP A 263 10.56 26.23 5.30
N ALA A 264 10.49 27.55 5.47
CA ALA A 264 9.94 28.47 4.48
C ALA A 264 10.73 28.46 3.17
N ILE A 265 12.07 28.40 3.24
CA ILE A 265 12.95 28.28 2.07
C ILE A 265 12.66 26.97 1.34
N ILE A 266 12.57 25.86 2.08
CA ILE A 266 12.30 24.52 1.53
C ILE A 266 10.90 24.48 0.92
N ALA A 267 9.89 25.03 1.61
CA ALA A 267 8.50 25.05 1.17
C ALA A 267 8.36 25.81 -0.16
N ARG A 268 9.02 26.95 -0.33
CA ARG A 268 9.06 27.68 -1.61
C ARG A 268 9.64 26.86 -2.74
N GLN A 269 10.78 26.21 -2.52
CA GLN A 269 11.45 25.39 -3.53
C GLN A 269 10.64 24.15 -3.92
N ILE A 270 9.91 23.55 -2.98
CA ILE A 270 9.08 22.37 -3.23
C ILE A 270 7.72 22.74 -3.82
N ASN A 271 7.16 23.90 -3.45
CA ASN A 271 5.88 24.37 -3.94
C ASN A 271 5.90 24.54 -5.46
N ASP A 272 6.95 25.16 -5.99
CA ASP A 272 7.18 25.37 -7.43
C ASP A 272 8.59 24.92 -7.84
N LYS A 273 8.68 23.81 -8.57
CA LYS A 273 9.92 23.24 -9.12
C LYS A 273 10.10 23.52 -10.61
N ALA A 274 9.30 24.43 -11.18
CA ALA A 274 9.34 24.71 -12.60
C ALA A 274 10.69 25.32 -13.01
N PHE A 275 11.30 24.73 -14.04
CA PHE A 275 12.58 25.21 -14.58
C PHE A 275 12.42 26.41 -15.53
N THR A 276 11.28 26.50 -16.22
CA THR A 276 10.95 27.58 -17.18
C THR A 276 9.45 27.90 -17.18
N SER A 277 9.09 29.17 -17.40
CA SER A 277 7.69 29.59 -17.55
C SER A 277 7.03 28.97 -18.80
N TYR A 278 5.73 28.65 -18.70
CA TYR A 278 4.87 28.12 -19.77
C TYR A 278 4.88 28.98 -21.05
N ILE A 279 5.09 30.29 -20.92
CA ILE A 279 5.22 31.27 -22.02
C ILE A 279 6.43 32.17 -21.73
N PRO A 280 7.32 32.45 -22.70
CA PRO A 280 8.33 33.49 -22.56
C PRO A 280 7.69 34.84 -22.23
N GLY A 281 7.95 35.37 -21.03
CA GLY A 281 7.35 36.62 -20.54
C GLY A 281 6.09 36.46 -19.68
N SER A 282 5.61 35.24 -19.43
CA SER A 282 4.57 34.97 -18.43
C SER A 282 5.20 34.72 -17.05
N PRO A 283 4.59 35.21 -15.95
CA PRO A 283 5.03 34.85 -14.61
C PRO A 283 4.99 33.32 -14.41
N ARG A 284 5.86 32.83 -13.51
CA ARG A 284 5.82 31.46 -12.97
C ARG A 284 4.43 31.19 -12.40
N PHE A 285 4.06 29.92 -12.16
CA PHE A 285 2.75 29.53 -11.64
C PHE A 285 2.28 30.46 -10.51
N VAL A 286 1.39 31.41 -10.85
CA VAL A 286 1.00 32.46 -9.90
C VAL A 286 -0.01 31.88 -8.89
N PRO A 287 -0.14 32.49 -7.71
CA PRO A 287 -1.11 32.05 -6.72
C PRO A 287 -2.51 31.92 -7.34
N GLY A 288 -3.17 30.78 -7.12
CA GLY A 288 -4.46 30.45 -7.70
C GLY A 288 -4.42 29.66 -9.02
N TYR A 289 -3.24 29.41 -9.61
CA TYR A 289 -3.13 28.43 -10.71
C TYR A 289 -3.31 27.01 -10.18
N GLN A 290 -3.90 26.15 -11.02
CA GLN A 290 -4.17 24.77 -10.65
C GLN A 290 -2.88 24.01 -10.35
N ARG A 291 -2.77 23.48 -9.13
CA ARG A 291 -1.62 22.66 -8.70
C ARG A 291 -2.00 21.18 -8.61
N GLY A 292 -3.20 20.84 -8.15
CA GLY A 292 -3.80 19.50 -8.12
C GLY A 292 -5.26 19.55 -8.55
N ASN A 293 -6.02 18.48 -8.35
CA ASN A 293 -7.43 18.41 -8.71
C ASN A 293 -8.26 17.79 -7.57
N PRO A 294 -9.01 18.60 -6.80
CA PRO A 294 -9.72 18.16 -5.61
C PRO A 294 -10.91 17.24 -5.91
N LYS A 295 -11.24 17.05 -7.19
CA LYS A 295 -12.31 16.16 -7.65
C LYS A 295 -11.84 14.71 -7.81
N ASN A 296 -10.53 14.45 -7.80
CA ASN A 296 -9.94 13.17 -8.15
C ASN A 296 -9.17 12.54 -6.97
N MET A 297 -9.90 11.98 -6.01
CA MET A 297 -9.29 11.31 -4.85
C MET A 297 -8.22 10.29 -5.25
N ASP A 298 -7.12 10.28 -4.52
CA ASP A 298 -6.02 9.36 -4.72
C ASP A 298 -6.46 7.91 -4.53
N ALA A 299 -5.90 7.03 -5.34
CA ALA A 299 -6.03 5.60 -5.19
C ALA A 299 -4.69 4.92 -5.47
N TYR A 300 -4.57 3.67 -5.05
CA TYR A 300 -3.43 2.85 -5.45
C TYR A 300 -3.86 1.39 -5.50
N PHE A 301 -3.20 0.64 -6.37
CA PHE A 301 -3.46 -0.78 -6.53
C PHE A 301 -2.16 -1.56 -6.60
N SER A 302 -2.25 -2.85 -6.30
CA SER A 302 -1.11 -3.74 -6.28
C SER A 302 -1.47 -5.06 -6.94
N PHE A 303 -0.52 -5.66 -7.66
CA PHE A 303 -0.57 -7.09 -7.91
C PHE A 303 0.16 -7.78 -6.77
N VAL A 304 -0.47 -8.77 -6.16
CA VAL A 304 0.00 -9.38 -4.91
C VAL A 304 0.15 -10.88 -5.12
N LEU A 305 1.35 -11.37 -4.84
CA LEU A 305 1.63 -12.78 -4.67
C LEU A 305 1.57 -13.10 -3.18
N LYS A 306 0.67 -14.01 -2.79
CA LYS A 306 0.45 -14.48 -1.43
C LYS A 306 0.99 -15.90 -1.30
N PHE A 307 1.75 -16.13 -0.24
CA PHE A 307 2.16 -17.47 0.19
C PHE A 307 1.56 -17.73 1.56
N GLY A 308 0.59 -18.64 1.61
CA GLY A 308 -0.12 -19.02 2.82
C GLY A 308 0.22 -20.45 3.24
N VAL A 309 0.34 -20.66 4.54
CA VAL A 309 0.44 -21.97 5.17
C VAL A 309 -0.80 -22.18 6.01
N ARG A 310 -1.52 -23.27 5.75
CA ARG A 310 -2.65 -23.72 6.57
C ARG A 310 -2.12 -24.19 7.92
N LEU A 311 -2.66 -23.61 8.98
CA LEU A 311 -2.36 -23.94 10.37
C LEU A 311 -3.39 -24.95 10.91
N GLY A 312 -2.97 -25.76 11.87
CA GLY A 312 -3.80 -26.81 12.48
C GLY A 312 -3.69 -28.18 11.77
N ASP A 313 -4.57 -29.09 12.17
CA ASP A 313 -4.62 -30.44 11.63
C ASP A 313 -5.26 -30.44 10.25
N ILE A 314 -4.55 -31.01 9.26
CA ILE A 314 -5.06 -31.17 7.89
C ILE A 314 -6.18 -32.22 7.85
N TYR A 315 -6.04 -33.26 8.66
CA TYR A 315 -6.89 -34.44 8.62
C TYR A 315 -7.88 -34.43 9.78
N ASN A 316 -9.12 -34.77 9.49
CA ASN A 316 -10.19 -34.79 10.49
C ASN A 316 -10.04 -35.95 11.48
N SER A 317 -9.47 -37.07 11.03
CA SER A 317 -9.19 -38.27 11.82
C SER A 317 -7.79 -38.85 11.60
N THR A 318 -7.26 -39.57 12.59
CA THR A 318 -6.05 -40.41 12.47
C THR A 318 -6.16 -41.39 11.30
N LYS A 319 -7.39 -41.84 10.99
CA LYS A 319 -7.68 -42.73 9.86
C LYS A 319 -7.40 -42.02 8.51
N ASP A 320 -7.88 -40.80 8.34
CA ASP A 320 -7.70 -40.03 7.09
C ASP A 320 -6.21 -39.70 6.88
N ARG A 321 -5.50 -39.37 7.96
CA ARG A 321 -4.04 -39.18 7.95
C ARG A 321 -3.31 -40.45 7.49
N ASN A 322 -3.71 -41.61 7.99
CA ASN A 322 -3.09 -42.88 7.62
C ASN A 322 -3.39 -43.27 6.16
N VAL A 323 -4.61 -43.03 5.69
CA VAL A 323 -5.00 -43.25 4.28
C VAL A 323 -4.20 -42.34 3.34
N ALA A 324 -4.07 -41.05 3.67
CA ALA A 324 -3.28 -40.13 2.85
C ALA A 324 -1.78 -40.49 2.83
N ASN A 325 -1.22 -40.96 3.96
CA ASN A 325 0.15 -41.45 4.01
C ASN A 325 0.35 -42.73 3.20
N GLN A 326 -0.66 -43.62 3.13
CA GLN A 326 -0.63 -44.85 2.33
C GLN A 326 -0.83 -44.56 0.82
N ALA A 327 -1.54 -43.49 0.47
CA ALA A 327 -1.79 -43.08 -0.91
C ALA A 327 -0.64 -42.25 -1.54
N ARG A 328 0.37 -41.84 -0.75
CA ARG A 328 1.60 -41.26 -1.31
C ARG A 328 2.41 -42.38 -1.95
N CYS A 329 2.43 -42.42 -3.28
CA CYS A 329 3.29 -43.32 -4.03
C CYS A 329 4.73 -43.21 -3.49
N PRO A 330 5.42 -44.33 -3.20
CA PRO A 330 6.80 -44.29 -2.76
C PRO A 330 7.62 -43.63 -3.86
N ALA A 331 8.32 -42.55 -3.51
CA ALA A 331 9.34 -41.99 -4.37
C ALA A 331 10.40 -43.09 -4.56
N ARG A 332 10.45 -43.68 -5.75
CA ARG A 332 11.56 -44.55 -6.14
C ARG A 332 12.81 -43.66 -6.15
N PHE A 333 13.75 -43.98 -5.25
CA PHE A 333 15.10 -43.43 -5.24
C PHE A 333 15.86 -43.81 -6.51
#